data_AF-A0AAD9V3Y2-F1
#
_entry.id   AF-A0AAD9V3Y2-F1
#
_cell.length_a   1.000
_cell.length_b   1.000
_cell.length_c   1.000
_cell.angle_alpha   90.00
_cell.angle_beta   90.00
_cell.angle_gamma   90.00
#
_symmetry.space_group_name_H-M   'P 1'
#
loop_
_entity.id
_entity.type
_entity.pdbx_description
1 polymer ?
#
loop_
_entity_poly.entity_id
_entity_poly.type
_entity_poly.pdbx_seq_one_letter_code
_entity_poly.pdbx_strand_id
1 'polypeptide(L)'
;MPSKKVLALKVLILLMIMILIYLRIMPELQAPQPVSPPRSYEVTNVRFREEKSQFHQSQRQLVKVNSVFTIVPDLPHNLNVLLIINTIPLETERRNILRQTWARQSSWRLESQSSFPDSGDIVDIGYFFMVGFHGYPCIDQSVEAESQIHRDILRVNLTDSYRGLINKVLLTFEWVTNLDTKPRFIVKADHDIYVKIPELATWLLITPTSRKVYAGFVNRNARVIRAIQSPWYVSKEDYSEEFFPPYCGGPFYIFSQNLFVHVMNASKVIKPFAVEDAYMAVLVKKMGVEPHDSGRRVCVQLGIL
;
A
#
# COMPACT_ATOMS: atom_id res chain seq x y z
N MET A 1 44.64 -50.14 -10.22
CA MET A 1 43.23 -50.06 -9.73
C MET A 1 43.25 -50.03 -8.21
N PRO A 2 42.61 -49.06 -7.54
CA PRO A 2 42.58 -49.04 -6.08
C PRO A 2 41.92 -50.32 -5.56
N SER A 3 42.48 -50.92 -4.51
CA SER A 3 41.95 -52.17 -3.95
C SER A 3 40.54 -51.95 -3.40
N LYS A 4 39.69 -52.98 -3.46
CA LYS A 4 38.30 -52.91 -2.94
C LYS A 4 38.23 -52.37 -1.50
N LYS A 5 39.28 -52.60 -0.70
CA LYS A 5 39.40 -52.09 0.68
C LYS A 5 39.58 -50.56 0.73
N VAL A 6 40.34 -49.99 -0.19
CA VAL A 6 40.54 -48.52 -0.28
C VAL A 6 39.27 -47.81 -0.74
N LEU A 7 38.52 -48.42 -1.66
CA LEU A 7 37.23 -47.89 -2.10
C LEU A 7 36.19 -47.95 -0.97
N ALA A 8 36.11 -49.07 -0.25
CA ALA A 8 35.23 -49.23 0.90
C ALA A 8 35.54 -48.20 2.01
N LEU A 9 36.82 -47.95 2.29
CA LEU A 9 37.23 -46.96 3.30
C LEU A 9 36.83 -45.53 2.91
N LYS A 10 36.96 -45.15 1.62
CA LYS A 10 36.52 -43.83 1.14
C LYS A 10 35.02 -43.64 1.25
N VAL A 11 34.23 -44.68 0.95
CA VAL A 11 32.76 -44.65 1.10
C VAL A 11 32.38 -44.52 2.59
N LEU A 12 33.07 -45.24 3.47
CA LEU A 12 32.83 -45.16 4.91
C LEU A 12 33.10 -43.76 5.46
N ILE A 13 34.20 -43.12 5.02
CA ILE A 13 34.56 -41.75 5.41
C ILE A 13 33.52 -40.75 4.91
N LEU A 14 33.06 -40.87 3.66
CA LEU A 14 32.02 -40.00 3.10
C LEU A 14 30.68 -40.15 3.83
N LEU A 15 30.29 -41.38 4.19
CA LEU A 15 29.10 -41.64 5.01
C LEU A 15 29.23 -41.03 6.41
N MET A 16 30.40 -41.16 7.04
CA MET A 16 30.66 -40.54 8.34
C MET A 16 30.57 -39.01 8.29
N ILE A 17 31.12 -38.39 7.23
CA ILE A 17 31.04 -36.94 7.02
C ILE A 17 29.59 -36.51 6.80
N MET A 18 28.82 -37.24 5.99
CA MET A 18 27.38 -36.97 5.77
C MET A 18 26.57 -37.11 7.07
N ILE A 19 26.84 -38.11 7.89
CA ILE A 19 26.20 -38.30 9.20
C ILE A 19 26.57 -37.16 10.14
N LEU A 20 27.83 -36.73 10.18
CA LEU A 20 28.26 -35.60 11.02
C LEU A 20 27.63 -34.27 10.57
N ILE A 21 27.50 -34.04 9.26
CA ILE A 21 26.79 -32.87 8.71
C ILE A 21 25.30 -32.96 9.06
N TYR A 22 24.68 -34.12 8.92
CA TYR A 22 23.28 -34.35 9.26
C TYR A 22 23.01 -34.12 10.76
N LEU A 23 23.87 -34.64 11.63
CA LEU A 23 23.77 -34.45 13.09
C LEU A 23 24.08 -33.01 13.53
N ARG A 24 24.81 -32.23 12.71
CA ARG A 24 25.08 -30.80 12.94
C ARG A 24 23.89 -29.93 12.52
N ILE A 25 23.18 -30.27 11.44
CA ILE A 25 22.08 -29.49 10.87
C ILE A 25 20.71 -29.89 11.46
N MET A 26 20.51 -31.16 11.85
CA MET A 26 19.24 -31.64 12.41
C MET A 26 18.75 -30.92 13.69
N PRO A 27 19.62 -30.48 14.62
CA PRO A 27 19.19 -29.67 15.75
C PRO A 27 18.61 -28.30 15.35
N GLU A 28 18.94 -27.78 14.16
CA GLU A 28 18.39 -26.52 13.62
C GLU A 28 17.05 -26.73 12.86
N LEU A 29 16.66 -27.98 12.57
CA LEU A 29 15.43 -28.35 11.86
C LEU A 29 14.32 -28.88 12.79
N GLN A 30 14.55 -28.98 14.09
CA GLN A 30 13.48 -29.27 15.04
C GLN A 30 12.66 -28.00 15.29
N ALA A 31 11.39 -28.02 14.88
CA ALA A 31 10.43 -26.99 15.22
C ALA A 31 10.45 -26.75 16.75
N PRO A 32 10.53 -25.50 17.22
CA PRO A 32 10.54 -25.25 18.64
C PRO A 32 9.25 -25.79 19.27
N GLN A 33 9.39 -26.50 20.39
CA GLN A 33 8.27 -26.82 21.29
C GLN A 33 7.51 -25.53 21.63
N PRO A 34 6.19 -25.56 21.87
CA PRO A 34 5.41 -24.35 22.14
C PRO A 34 5.87 -23.70 23.45
N VAL A 35 6.82 -22.79 23.33
CA VAL A 35 7.22 -21.90 24.41
C VAL A 35 6.12 -20.85 24.53
N SER A 36 5.65 -20.62 25.76
CA SER A 36 4.78 -19.49 26.09
C SER A 36 5.27 -18.21 25.38
N PRO A 37 4.37 -17.41 24.77
CA PRO A 37 4.76 -16.34 23.87
C PRO A 37 5.81 -15.42 24.51
N PRO A 38 6.90 -15.07 23.81
CA PRO A 38 7.93 -14.21 24.36
C PRO A 38 7.37 -12.83 24.73
N ARG A 39 7.94 -12.21 25.78
CA ARG A 39 7.66 -10.85 26.26
C ARG A 39 7.62 -9.77 25.17
N SER A 40 8.16 -10.02 23.97
CA SER A 40 8.05 -9.12 22.82
C SER A 40 6.61 -8.90 22.35
N TYR A 41 5.71 -9.88 22.53
CA TYR A 41 4.30 -9.76 22.15
C TYR A 41 3.48 -8.89 23.12
N GLU A 42 3.87 -8.80 24.39
CA GLU A 42 3.23 -7.86 25.33
C GLU A 42 3.69 -6.42 25.05
N VAL A 43 4.98 -6.23 24.72
CA VAL A 43 5.58 -4.93 24.40
C VAL A 43 4.99 -4.32 23.12
N THR A 44 4.72 -5.13 22.08
CA THR A 44 4.08 -4.66 20.85
C THR A 44 2.60 -4.33 21.03
N ASN A 45 1.88 -5.05 21.90
CA ASN A 45 0.47 -4.77 22.20
C ASN A 45 0.28 -3.51 23.07
N VAL A 46 1.20 -3.24 24.01
CA VAL A 46 1.21 -1.98 24.76
C VAL A 46 1.50 -0.80 23.83
N ARG A 47 2.54 -0.91 22.99
CA ARG A 47 2.89 0.11 22.00
C ARG A 47 1.77 0.37 20.98
N PHE A 48 1.11 -0.69 20.51
CA PHE A 48 -0.08 -0.60 19.65
C PHE A 48 -1.24 0.11 20.36
N ARG A 49 -1.45 -0.15 21.65
CA ARG A 49 -2.53 0.46 22.43
C ARG A 49 -2.23 1.94 22.70
N GLU A 50 -0.98 2.28 22.92
CA GLU A 50 -0.48 3.66 23.05
C GLU A 50 -0.59 4.41 21.72
N GLU A 51 -0.13 3.83 20.60
CA GLU A 51 -0.27 4.38 19.25
C GLU A 51 -1.76 4.51 18.85
N LYS A 52 -2.63 3.57 19.25
CA LYS A 52 -4.09 3.62 19.06
C LYS A 52 -4.74 4.73 19.90
N SER A 53 -4.32 4.91 21.15
CA SER A 53 -4.78 6.02 22.00
C SER A 53 -4.31 7.37 21.46
N GLN A 54 -3.05 7.47 21.02
CA GLN A 54 -2.50 8.67 20.38
C GLN A 54 -3.19 8.97 19.03
N PHE A 55 -3.54 7.96 18.25
CA PHE A 55 -4.34 8.07 17.02
C PHE A 55 -5.75 8.59 17.29
N HIS A 56 -6.44 8.08 18.33
CA HIS A 56 -7.76 8.58 18.71
C HIS A 56 -7.70 10.02 19.27
N GLN A 57 -6.59 10.39 19.89
CA GLN A 57 -6.35 11.75 20.38
C GLN A 57 -6.02 12.72 19.24
N SER A 58 -5.26 12.29 18.21
CA SER A 58 -4.91 13.10 17.04
C SER A 58 -6.08 13.35 16.08
N GLN A 59 -6.99 12.37 15.93
CA GLN A 59 -8.22 12.53 15.15
C GLN A 59 -9.18 13.58 15.75
N ARG A 60 -9.13 13.81 17.07
CA ARG A 60 -9.90 14.88 17.74
C ARG A 60 -9.23 16.26 17.66
N GLN A 61 -7.99 16.33 17.18
CA GLN A 61 -7.16 17.53 17.12
C GLN A 61 -6.76 17.91 15.68
N LEU A 62 -7.61 17.63 14.68
CA LEU A 62 -7.43 18.12 13.30
C LEU A 62 -7.55 19.65 13.14
N VAL A 63 -7.45 20.41 14.23
CA VAL A 63 -7.45 21.88 14.25
C VAL A 63 -6.31 22.34 15.17
N LYS A 64 -5.19 22.77 14.56
CA LYS A 64 -3.96 23.37 15.13
C LYS A 64 -2.72 22.47 15.15
N VAL A 65 -2.10 22.26 13.99
CA VAL A 65 -0.67 21.86 13.92
C VAL A 65 0.00 22.74 12.86
N ASN A 66 1.14 23.32 13.18
CA ASN A 66 2.03 23.93 12.19
C ASN A 66 2.33 22.87 11.10
N SER A 67 1.82 23.12 9.89
CA SER A 67 1.83 22.33 8.65
C SER A 67 1.72 20.79 8.76
N VAL A 68 0.56 20.25 8.37
CA VAL A 68 0.26 18.80 8.21
C VAL A 68 1.26 18.09 7.27
N PHE A 69 1.83 18.82 6.31
CA PHE A 69 2.82 18.32 5.35
C PHE A 69 4.12 19.11 5.51
N THR A 70 5.25 18.40 5.51
CA THR A 70 6.58 19.02 5.58
C THR A 70 7.25 19.13 4.21
N ILE A 71 6.82 18.32 3.25
CA ILE A 71 7.28 18.32 1.86
C ILE A 71 6.04 18.18 0.97
N VAL A 72 5.98 18.97 -0.10
CA VAL A 72 4.89 18.96 -1.08
C VAL A 72 5.51 18.74 -2.47
N PRO A 73 4.96 17.84 -3.31
CA PRO A 73 5.50 17.56 -4.63
C PRO A 73 5.10 18.63 -5.64
N ASP A 74 5.92 18.76 -6.70
CA ASP A 74 5.59 19.54 -7.88
C ASP A 74 4.75 18.66 -8.82
N LEU A 75 3.46 18.98 -8.99
CA LEU A 75 2.55 18.24 -9.86
C LEU A 75 2.37 18.95 -11.23
N PRO A 76 2.20 18.20 -12.33
CA PRO A 76 1.81 18.78 -13.62
C PRO A 76 0.47 19.50 -13.53
N HIS A 77 0.35 20.68 -14.17
CA HIS A 77 -0.89 21.46 -14.14
C HIS A 77 -2.08 20.77 -14.82
N ASN A 78 -1.84 20.00 -15.88
CA ASN A 78 -2.86 19.40 -16.74
C ASN A 78 -2.81 17.86 -16.68
N LEU A 79 -3.07 17.29 -15.51
CA LEU A 79 -3.22 15.84 -15.34
C LEU A 79 -4.69 15.45 -15.20
N ASN A 80 -5.08 14.31 -15.79
CA ASN A 80 -6.42 13.75 -15.64
C ASN A 80 -6.44 12.44 -14.83
N VAL A 81 -5.28 11.88 -14.51
CA VAL A 81 -5.12 10.76 -13.58
C VAL A 81 -4.00 11.09 -12.58
N LEU A 82 -4.27 10.88 -11.29
CA LEU A 82 -3.29 11.06 -10.23
C LEU A 82 -2.99 9.72 -9.54
N LEU A 83 -1.73 9.29 -9.60
CA LEU A 83 -1.23 8.10 -8.91
C LEU A 83 -0.57 8.50 -7.58
N ILE A 84 -1.11 7.97 -6.50
CA ILE A 84 -0.62 8.13 -5.14
C ILE A 84 0.09 6.84 -4.77
N ILE A 85 1.40 6.87 -4.70
CA ILE A 85 2.22 5.68 -4.46
C ILE A 85 2.64 5.64 -2.99
N ASN A 86 2.14 4.65 -2.25
CA ASN A 86 2.49 4.43 -0.85
C ASN A 86 3.90 3.87 -0.73
N THR A 87 4.81 4.61 -0.09
CA THR A 87 6.14 4.11 0.27
C THR A 87 6.43 4.39 1.75
N ILE A 88 7.53 3.83 2.26
CA ILE A 88 8.08 4.15 3.58
C ILE A 88 9.44 4.84 3.42
N PRO A 89 9.95 5.53 4.46
CA PRO A 89 11.19 6.31 4.35
C PRO A 89 12.40 5.50 3.84
N LEU A 90 12.52 4.24 4.26
CA LEU A 90 13.63 3.34 3.88
C LEU A 90 13.64 2.92 2.41
N GLU A 91 12.52 3.03 1.70
CA GLU A 91 12.34 2.49 0.34
C GLU A 91 12.80 3.46 -0.76
N THR A 92 13.95 4.13 -0.56
CA THR A 92 14.53 5.05 -1.56
C THR A 92 14.89 4.33 -2.85
N GLU A 93 15.51 3.16 -2.75
CA GLU A 93 15.86 2.34 -3.92
C GLU A 93 14.61 1.92 -4.68
N ARG A 94 13.55 1.53 -3.97
CA ARG A 94 12.26 1.21 -4.59
C ARG A 94 11.69 2.41 -5.34
N ARG A 95 11.64 3.60 -4.71
CA ARG A 95 11.19 4.82 -5.38
C ARG A 95 11.98 5.07 -6.67
N ASN A 96 13.30 4.88 -6.65
CA ASN A 96 14.14 5.00 -7.85
C ASN A 96 13.78 3.97 -8.93
N ILE A 97 13.56 2.71 -8.57
CA ILE A 97 13.09 1.69 -9.51
C ILE A 97 11.75 2.10 -10.13
N LEU A 98 10.80 2.57 -9.32
CA LEU A 98 9.48 2.99 -9.79
C LEU A 98 9.58 4.16 -10.77
N ARG A 99 10.38 5.20 -10.45
CA ARG A 99 10.69 6.33 -11.36
C ARG A 99 11.26 5.89 -12.70
N GLN A 100 12.07 4.83 -12.71
CA GLN A 100 12.74 4.33 -13.91
C GLN A 100 11.92 3.30 -14.70
N THR A 101 10.84 2.78 -14.10
CA THR A 101 10.00 1.73 -14.68
C THR A 101 8.59 2.25 -14.97
N TRP A 102 7.57 1.76 -14.27
CA TRP A 102 6.18 2.01 -14.62
C TRP A 102 5.72 3.42 -14.24
N ALA A 103 6.34 4.11 -13.27
CA ALA A 103 5.99 5.50 -12.99
C ALA A 103 6.68 6.51 -13.95
N ARG A 104 7.58 6.03 -14.83
CA ARG A 104 8.37 6.90 -15.71
C ARG A 104 7.52 7.74 -16.68
N GLN A 105 6.45 7.15 -17.22
CA GLN A 105 5.72 7.74 -18.33
C GLN A 105 4.45 8.44 -17.85
N SER A 106 4.42 9.76 -18.06
CA SER A 106 3.38 10.67 -17.58
C SER A 106 2.29 11.00 -18.59
N SER A 107 2.41 10.59 -19.86
CA SER A 107 1.40 10.84 -20.89
C SER A 107 1.25 9.65 -21.83
N TRP A 108 0.01 9.27 -22.07
CA TRP A 108 -0.37 8.13 -22.89
C TRP A 108 -1.46 8.55 -23.87
N ARG A 109 -1.19 8.36 -25.16
CA ARG A 109 -2.19 8.50 -26.22
C ARG A 109 -2.56 7.10 -26.69
N LEU A 110 -3.86 6.85 -26.83
CA LEU A 110 -4.31 5.63 -27.48
C LEU A 110 -3.96 5.75 -28.97
N GLU A 111 -3.15 4.84 -29.50
CA GLU A 111 -2.92 4.79 -30.95
C GLU A 111 -4.26 4.55 -31.66
N SER A 112 -4.48 5.26 -32.76
CA SER A 112 -5.73 5.36 -33.52
C SER A 112 -6.27 4.05 -34.11
N GLN A 113 -5.66 2.90 -33.80
CA GLN A 113 -6.07 1.57 -34.27
C GLN A 113 -6.99 0.83 -33.28
N SER A 114 -7.31 1.41 -32.12
CA SER A 114 -8.31 0.81 -31.24
C SER A 114 -9.71 1.02 -31.83
N SER A 115 -10.54 -0.02 -31.85
CA SER A 115 -11.92 -0.02 -32.39
C SER A 115 -12.91 0.85 -31.61
N PHE A 116 -12.42 1.81 -30.82
CA PHE A 116 -13.20 2.77 -30.06
C PHE A 116 -13.40 4.03 -30.92
N PRO A 117 -14.64 4.37 -31.29
CA PRO A 117 -14.89 5.58 -32.05
C PRO A 117 -14.65 6.81 -31.14
N ASP A 118 -13.91 7.79 -31.68
CA ASP A 118 -13.87 9.21 -31.29
C ASP A 118 -12.94 9.75 -30.19
N SER A 119 -12.13 8.99 -29.45
CA SER A 119 -11.34 9.65 -28.40
C SER A 119 -9.96 10.12 -28.89
N GLY A 120 -9.87 11.37 -29.36
CA GLY A 120 -8.63 12.16 -29.33
C GLY A 120 -8.13 12.45 -27.90
N ASP A 121 -8.68 11.76 -26.89
CA ASP A 121 -8.40 11.95 -25.48
C ASP A 121 -7.02 11.41 -25.12
N ILE A 122 -6.23 12.26 -24.46
CA ILE A 122 -4.92 11.96 -23.90
C ILE A 122 -5.13 11.55 -22.44
N VAL A 123 -4.46 10.50 -21.98
CA VAL A 123 -4.36 10.18 -20.54
C VAL A 123 -3.07 10.78 -20.01
N ASP A 124 -3.20 11.86 -19.25
CA ASP A 124 -2.07 12.53 -18.61
C ASP A 124 -2.05 12.11 -17.13
N ILE A 125 -1.02 11.35 -16.80
CA ILE A 125 -0.78 10.71 -15.51
C ILE A 125 0.27 11.50 -14.75
N GLY A 126 -0.13 12.11 -13.63
CA GLY A 126 0.80 12.58 -12.61
C GLY A 126 0.94 11.53 -11.50
N TYR A 127 2.08 11.51 -10.81
CA TYR A 127 2.26 10.70 -9.63
C TYR A 127 3.05 11.42 -8.55
N PHE A 128 2.92 10.94 -7.32
CA PHE A 128 3.84 11.27 -6.23
C PHE A 128 3.92 10.10 -5.23
N PHE A 129 4.99 10.06 -4.47
CA PHE A 129 5.17 9.15 -3.35
C PHE A 129 4.64 9.79 -2.07
N MET A 130 3.71 9.12 -1.38
CA MET A 130 3.34 9.52 -0.02
C MET A 130 4.26 8.83 1.00
N VAL A 131 4.83 9.62 1.90
CA VAL A 131 5.86 9.18 2.86
C VAL A 131 5.60 9.81 4.24
N GLY A 132 5.84 9.07 5.32
CA GLY A 132 5.88 9.60 6.69
C GLY A 132 7.31 9.90 7.17
N PHE A 133 7.48 9.96 8.48
CA PHE A 133 8.77 10.03 9.16
C PHE A 133 9.22 8.65 9.61
N HIS A 134 10.51 8.39 9.56
CA HIS A 134 11.09 7.22 10.19
C HIS A 134 11.27 7.44 11.70
N GLY A 135 11.68 8.65 12.09
CA GLY A 135 12.06 8.99 13.47
C GLY A 135 13.56 8.88 13.74
N TYR A 136 14.36 8.41 12.78
CA TYR A 136 15.82 8.52 12.83
C TYR A 136 16.28 9.70 11.95
N PRO A 137 17.01 10.69 12.51
CA PRO A 137 17.38 11.89 11.78
C PRO A 137 18.10 11.65 10.45
N CYS A 138 18.98 10.65 10.37
CA CYS A 138 19.72 10.35 9.13
C CYS A 138 18.81 9.87 7.99
N ILE A 139 17.83 9.01 8.28
CA ILE A 139 16.86 8.52 7.30
C ILE A 139 15.94 9.67 6.90
N ASP A 140 15.48 10.46 7.88
CA ASP A 140 14.58 11.57 7.64
C ASP A 140 15.22 12.70 6.82
N GLN A 141 16.52 12.94 7.01
CA GLN A 141 17.34 13.83 6.18
C GLN A 141 17.57 13.26 4.78
N SER A 142 17.74 11.95 4.64
CA SER A 142 17.85 11.32 3.32
C SER A 142 16.58 11.49 2.48
N VAL A 143 15.40 11.40 3.09
CA VAL A 143 14.12 11.66 2.39
C VAL A 143 14.00 13.13 1.98
N GLU A 144 14.47 14.05 2.80
CA GLU A 144 14.51 15.49 2.45
C GLU A 144 15.48 15.74 1.29
N ALA A 145 16.68 15.17 1.33
CA ALA A 145 17.63 15.28 0.23
C ALA A 145 17.06 14.71 -1.08
N GLU A 146 16.37 13.57 -1.00
CA GLU A 146 15.70 12.96 -2.15
C GLU A 146 14.61 13.87 -2.72
N SER A 147 13.78 14.49 -1.87
CA SER A 147 12.70 15.36 -2.34
C SER A 147 13.21 16.62 -3.03
N GLN A 148 14.35 17.17 -2.60
CA GLN A 148 14.96 18.32 -3.27
C GLN A 148 15.42 17.99 -4.70
N ILE A 149 15.76 16.73 -4.96
CA ILE A 149 16.21 16.25 -6.28
C ILE A 149 15.01 15.92 -7.17
N HIS A 150 14.07 15.12 -6.68
CA HIS A 150 13.01 14.53 -7.51
C HIS A 150 11.68 15.28 -7.48
N ARG A 151 11.42 16.04 -6.41
CA ARG A 151 10.20 16.85 -6.22
C ARG A 151 8.88 16.08 -6.40
N ASP A 152 8.89 14.79 -6.12
CA ASP A 152 7.77 13.87 -6.28
C ASP A 152 7.34 13.22 -4.95
N ILE A 153 7.70 13.82 -3.82
CA ILE A 153 7.38 13.32 -2.47
C ILE A 153 6.37 14.27 -1.80
N LEU A 154 5.25 13.70 -1.35
CA LEU A 154 4.39 14.31 -0.35
C LEU A 154 4.74 13.69 1.01
N ARG A 155 5.29 14.50 1.91
CA ARG A 155 5.66 14.02 3.26
C ARG A 155 4.67 14.49 4.30
N VAL A 156 3.99 13.52 4.90
CA VAL A 156 3.03 13.74 5.97
C VAL A 156 3.78 13.82 7.30
N ASN A 157 3.43 14.78 8.16
CA ASN A 157 4.03 14.95 9.48
C ASN A 157 3.53 13.89 10.48
N LEU A 158 3.82 12.61 10.20
CA LEU A 158 3.47 11.44 10.99
C LEU A 158 4.58 10.39 10.89
N THR A 159 4.88 9.69 11.97
CA THR A 159 5.77 8.53 11.92
C THR A 159 5.12 7.37 11.14
N ASP A 160 5.83 6.84 10.16
CA ASP A 160 5.36 5.77 9.30
C ASP A 160 5.26 4.46 10.07
N SER A 161 4.11 3.81 9.99
CA SER A 161 3.84 2.52 10.60
C SER A 161 2.71 1.82 9.85
N TYR A 162 2.70 0.49 9.88
CA TYR A 162 1.65 -0.29 9.22
C TYR A 162 0.24 0.12 9.67
N ARG A 163 0.06 0.33 10.98
CA ARG A 163 -1.23 0.73 11.54
C ARG A 163 -1.57 2.20 11.37
N GLY A 164 -0.54 3.05 11.30
CA GLY A 164 -0.68 4.47 10.99
C GLY A 164 -1.00 4.74 9.51
N LEU A 165 -0.93 3.72 8.64
CA LEU A 165 -1.17 3.86 7.20
C LEU A 165 -2.50 4.55 6.90
N ILE A 166 -3.58 4.21 7.62
CA ILE A 166 -4.89 4.84 7.41
C ILE A 166 -4.83 6.37 7.60
N ASN A 167 -4.06 6.89 8.56
CA ASN A 167 -3.89 8.34 8.71
C ASN A 167 -3.09 8.93 7.56
N LYS A 168 -1.99 8.28 7.17
CA LYS A 168 -1.16 8.73 6.05
C LYS A 168 -2.00 8.84 4.77
N VAL A 169 -2.84 7.84 4.51
CA VAL A 169 -3.78 7.81 3.38
C VAL A 169 -4.82 8.92 3.50
N LEU A 170 -5.53 9.05 4.63
CA LEU A 170 -6.59 10.04 4.78
C LEU A 170 -6.09 11.48 4.69
N LEU A 171 -4.94 11.79 5.29
CA LEU A 171 -4.33 13.12 5.19
C LEU A 171 -3.91 13.40 3.74
N THR A 172 -3.26 12.43 3.09
CA THR A 172 -2.89 12.54 1.68
C THR A 172 -4.11 12.76 0.80
N PHE A 173 -5.20 12.02 1.04
CA PHE A 173 -6.42 12.16 0.26
C PHE A 173 -7.11 13.50 0.50
N GLU A 174 -7.13 14.01 1.74
CA GLU A 174 -7.65 15.34 2.03
C GLU A 174 -6.84 16.42 1.29
N TRP A 175 -5.50 16.30 1.25
CA TRP A 175 -4.67 17.19 0.43
C TRP A 175 -5.04 17.14 -1.04
N VAL A 176 -5.23 15.93 -1.61
CA VAL A 176 -5.68 15.76 -3.00
C VAL A 176 -7.04 16.41 -3.26
N THR A 177 -7.99 16.36 -2.31
CA THR A 177 -9.28 17.04 -2.49
C THR A 177 -9.15 18.57 -2.62
N ASN A 178 -8.07 19.14 -2.08
CA ASN A 178 -7.79 20.58 -2.07
C ASN A 178 -6.88 21.05 -3.23
N LEU A 179 -6.42 20.16 -4.10
CA LEU A 179 -5.68 20.55 -5.31
C LEU A 179 -6.53 21.36 -6.27
N ASP A 180 -5.96 22.37 -6.92
CA ASP A 180 -6.64 23.12 -7.98
C ASP A 180 -6.97 22.21 -9.17
N THR A 181 -6.01 21.38 -9.57
CA THR A 181 -6.22 20.34 -10.58
C THR A 181 -7.12 19.25 -10.00
N LYS A 182 -8.27 19.02 -10.64
CA LYS A 182 -9.21 17.96 -10.28
C LYS A 182 -9.07 16.77 -11.24
N PRO A 183 -8.17 15.80 -10.98
CA PRO A 183 -8.01 14.64 -11.84
C PRO A 183 -9.32 13.88 -11.98
N ARG A 184 -9.61 13.34 -13.17
CA ARG A 184 -10.79 12.49 -13.42
C ARG A 184 -10.76 11.22 -12.59
N PHE A 185 -9.56 10.68 -12.36
CA PHE A 185 -9.34 9.48 -11.55
C PHE A 185 -8.20 9.65 -10.55
N ILE A 186 -8.42 9.13 -9.36
CA ILE A 186 -7.43 9.05 -8.29
C ILE A 186 -7.10 7.57 -8.09
N VAL A 187 -5.83 7.23 -8.19
CA VAL A 187 -5.34 5.85 -8.09
C VAL A 187 -4.40 5.76 -6.91
N LYS A 188 -4.65 4.82 -5.99
CA LYS A 188 -3.69 4.46 -4.96
C LYS A 188 -2.98 3.18 -5.38
N ALA A 189 -1.67 3.15 -5.24
CA ALA A 189 -0.82 1.99 -5.45
C ALA A 189 0.15 1.83 -4.28
N ASP A 190 0.48 0.60 -3.89
CA ASP A 190 1.63 0.33 -3.03
C ASP A 190 2.93 0.25 -3.85
N HIS A 191 4.08 0.34 -3.19
CA HIS A 191 5.38 0.33 -3.85
C HIS A 191 5.87 -1.07 -4.27
N ASP A 192 5.21 -2.11 -3.79
CA ASP A 192 5.50 -3.53 -4.01
C ASP A 192 4.62 -4.17 -5.10
N ILE A 193 4.06 -3.33 -5.99
CA ILE A 193 3.29 -3.78 -7.15
C ILE A 193 3.86 -3.26 -8.46
N TYR A 194 3.45 -3.92 -9.55
CA TYR A 194 3.66 -3.44 -10.91
C TYR A 194 2.32 -3.00 -11.50
N VAL A 195 2.19 -1.71 -11.79
CA VAL A 195 1.02 -1.17 -12.49
C VAL A 195 1.28 -1.24 -13.99
N LYS A 196 0.37 -1.91 -14.72
CA LYS A 196 0.40 -2.00 -16.17
C LYS A 196 -0.19 -0.72 -16.76
N ILE A 197 0.64 0.31 -16.90
CA ILE A 197 0.16 1.65 -17.25
C ILE A 197 -0.60 1.72 -18.59
N PRO A 198 -0.17 1.05 -19.69
CA PRO A 198 -0.95 1.05 -20.93
C PRO A 198 -2.37 0.50 -20.76
N GLU A 199 -2.51 -0.59 -20.01
CA GLU A 199 -3.78 -1.25 -19.72
C GLU A 199 -4.64 -0.41 -18.76
N LEU A 200 -4.01 0.24 -17.79
CA LEU A 200 -4.67 1.21 -16.91
C LEU A 200 -5.21 2.39 -17.73
N ALA A 201 -4.38 3.01 -18.56
CA ALA A 201 -4.77 4.14 -19.42
C ALA A 201 -5.93 3.76 -20.34
N THR A 202 -5.84 2.60 -21.00
CA THR A 202 -6.92 2.07 -21.85
C THR A 202 -8.21 1.89 -21.06
N TRP A 203 -8.13 1.28 -19.86
CA TRP A 203 -9.29 1.07 -19.01
C TRP A 203 -9.94 2.39 -18.56
N LEU A 204 -9.13 3.40 -18.21
CA LEU A 204 -9.61 4.70 -17.77
C LEU A 204 -10.28 5.50 -18.90
N LEU A 205 -9.77 5.41 -20.14
CA LEU A 205 -10.38 6.05 -21.31
C LEU A 205 -11.79 5.53 -21.60
N ILE A 206 -11.96 4.21 -21.53
CA ILE A 206 -13.26 3.56 -21.85
C ILE A 206 -14.24 3.56 -20.66
N THR A 207 -13.79 3.96 -19.47
CA THR A 207 -14.62 3.96 -18.26
C THR A 207 -15.36 5.29 -18.09
N PRO A 208 -16.70 5.33 -18.17
CA PRO A 208 -17.45 6.58 -18.04
C PRO A 208 -17.40 7.13 -16.61
N THR A 209 -16.85 8.33 -16.44
CA THR A 209 -16.79 9.05 -15.14
C THR A 209 -18.13 9.63 -14.69
N SER A 210 -19.14 9.66 -15.56
CA SER A 210 -20.52 9.99 -15.18
C SER A 210 -21.08 9.01 -14.16
N ARG A 211 -20.50 7.80 -14.06
CA ARG A 211 -20.77 6.82 -13.01
C ARG A 211 -19.75 7.01 -11.89
N LYS A 212 -20.18 6.87 -10.63
CA LYS A 212 -19.26 6.75 -9.50
C LYS A 212 -18.50 5.43 -9.63
N VAL A 213 -17.17 5.47 -9.69
CA VAL A 213 -16.30 4.31 -9.91
C VAL A 213 -15.43 4.06 -8.69
N TYR A 214 -15.48 2.84 -8.18
CA TYR A 214 -14.51 2.27 -7.25
C TYR A 214 -14.04 0.93 -7.81
N ALA A 215 -12.75 0.77 -8.09
CA ALA A 215 -12.25 -0.41 -8.81
C ALA A 215 -10.87 -0.87 -8.31
N GLY A 216 -10.58 -2.17 -8.44
CA GLY A 216 -9.31 -2.78 -8.01
C GLY A 216 -9.44 -4.30 -7.89
N PHE A 217 -8.66 -4.93 -7.01
CA PHE A 217 -8.81 -6.35 -6.68
C PHE A 217 -9.92 -6.54 -5.64
N VAL A 218 -11.07 -7.09 -6.03
CA VAL A 218 -12.23 -7.11 -5.14
C VAL A 218 -12.20 -8.33 -4.21
N ASN A 219 -12.06 -8.05 -2.92
CA ASN A 219 -12.26 -9.03 -1.85
C ASN A 219 -13.73 -9.04 -1.45
N ARG A 220 -14.33 -10.24 -1.34
CA ARG A 220 -15.73 -10.45 -0.94
C ARG A 220 -15.79 -11.39 0.25
N ASN A 221 -16.84 -11.23 1.07
CA ASN A 221 -17.10 -12.09 2.24
C ASN A 221 -15.93 -12.15 3.25
N ALA A 222 -15.12 -11.09 3.32
CA ALA A 222 -14.00 -11.03 4.24
C ALA A 222 -14.50 -10.87 5.68
N ARG A 223 -14.18 -11.84 6.53
CA ARG A 223 -14.53 -11.79 7.94
C ARG A 223 -13.62 -10.81 8.67
N VAL A 224 -14.18 -10.01 9.57
CA VAL A 224 -13.42 -9.08 10.39
C VAL A 224 -12.58 -9.87 11.39
N ILE A 225 -11.27 -9.66 11.37
CA ILE A 225 -10.35 -10.37 12.26
C ILE A 225 -10.43 -9.74 13.65
N ARG A 226 -10.86 -10.55 14.63
CA ARG A 226 -11.00 -10.16 16.05
C ARG A 226 -9.86 -10.67 16.94
N ALA A 227 -8.88 -11.34 16.36
CA ALA A 227 -7.68 -11.81 17.04
C ALA A 227 -6.71 -10.63 17.26
N ILE A 228 -6.50 -10.21 18.50
CA ILE A 228 -5.72 -9.01 18.88
C ILE A 228 -4.29 -9.03 18.32
N GLN A 229 -3.69 -10.22 18.23
CA GLN A 229 -2.34 -10.44 17.70
C GLN A 229 -2.23 -10.29 16.18
N SER A 230 -3.36 -10.20 15.47
CA SER A 230 -3.34 -10.02 14.02
C SER A 230 -2.98 -8.58 13.66
N PRO A 231 -2.11 -8.34 12.66
CA PRO A 231 -1.89 -6.99 12.14
C PRO A 231 -3.19 -6.36 11.60
N TRP A 232 -4.15 -7.19 11.19
CA TRP A 232 -5.46 -6.82 10.67
C TRP A 232 -6.58 -6.82 11.73
N TYR A 233 -6.24 -6.82 13.02
CA TYR A 233 -7.22 -6.75 14.10
C TYR A 233 -8.06 -5.47 14.03
N VAL A 234 -9.39 -5.65 14.10
CA VAL A 234 -10.38 -4.57 14.27
C VAL A 234 -11.30 -4.94 15.44
N SER A 235 -11.52 -4.01 16.37
CA SER A 235 -12.37 -4.25 17.54
C SER A 235 -13.86 -4.10 17.22
N LYS A 236 -14.76 -4.71 18.01
CA LYS A 236 -16.21 -4.52 17.84
C LYS A 236 -16.66 -3.08 18.05
N GLU A 237 -15.92 -2.31 18.85
CA GLU A 237 -16.15 -0.89 19.06
C GLU A 237 -15.81 -0.08 17.80
N ASP A 238 -14.72 -0.41 17.11
CA ASP A 238 -14.30 0.30 15.91
C ASP A 238 -15.14 -0.09 14.68
N TYR A 239 -15.62 -1.33 14.62
CA TYR A 239 -16.52 -1.81 13.57
C TYR A 239 -17.33 -3.00 14.10
N SER A 240 -18.65 -2.87 14.19
CA SER A 240 -19.52 -3.83 14.88
C SER A 240 -19.88 -5.08 14.06
N GLU A 241 -19.89 -4.98 12.73
CA GLU A 241 -20.29 -6.07 11.84
C GLU A 241 -19.27 -7.22 11.82
N GLU A 242 -19.73 -8.43 11.54
CA GLU A 242 -18.84 -9.61 11.47
C GLU A 242 -18.07 -9.71 10.13
N PHE A 243 -18.54 -9.03 9.10
CA PHE A 243 -17.94 -9.02 7.76
C PHE A 243 -17.73 -7.59 7.25
N PHE A 244 -16.64 -7.38 6.53
CA PHE A 244 -16.44 -6.16 5.77
C PHE A 244 -17.34 -6.15 4.52
N PRO A 245 -17.78 -4.97 4.04
CA PRO A 245 -18.34 -4.89 2.70
C PRO A 245 -17.31 -5.32 1.65
N PRO A 246 -17.75 -5.68 0.43
CA PRO A 246 -16.81 -5.89 -0.69
C PRO A 246 -15.87 -4.70 -0.84
N TYR A 247 -14.56 -4.95 -0.94
CA TYR A 247 -13.55 -3.89 -0.96
C TYR A 247 -12.45 -4.18 -1.98
N CYS A 248 -11.85 -3.13 -2.54
CA CYS A 248 -10.66 -3.25 -3.37
C CYS A 248 -9.44 -3.37 -2.45
N GLY A 249 -8.61 -4.40 -2.64
CA GLY A 249 -7.47 -4.69 -1.77
C GLY A 249 -6.42 -3.58 -1.72
N GLY A 250 -5.76 -3.45 -0.57
CA GLY A 250 -4.77 -2.42 -0.26
C GLY A 250 -3.76 -2.11 -1.35
N PRO A 251 -3.13 -3.08 -2.03
CA PRO A 251 -2.08 -2.80 -3.00
C PRO A 251 -2.49 -1.89 -4.14
N PHE A 252 -3.77 -1.89 -4.54
CA PHE A 252 -4.25 -1.08 -5.64
C PHE A 252 -5.76 -0.83 -5.62
N TYR A 253 -6.16 0.45 -5.71
CA TYR A 253 -7.54 0.82 -5.97
C TYR A 253 -7.67 2.18 -6.69
N ILE A 254 -8.80 2.35 -7.38
CA ILE A 254 -9.12 3.51 -8.21
C ILE A 254 -10.44 4.12 -7.73
N PHE A 255 -10.48 5.45 -7.65
CA PHE A 255 -11.70 6.23 -7.52
C PHE A 255 -11.91 7.13 -8.74
N SER A 256 -13.15 7.26 -9.21
CA SER A 256 -13.52 8.45 -9.99
C SER A 256 -13.56 9.68 -9.07
N GLN A 257 -13.24 10.84 -9.62
CA GLN A 257 -13.23 12.11 -8.89
C GLN A 257 -14.53 12.38 -8.13
N ASN A 258 -15.66 12.17 -8.81
CA ASN A 258 -16.99 12.42 -8.26
C ASN A 258 -17.33 11.47 -7.11
N LEU A 259 -16.75 10.27 -7.02
CA LEU A 259 -16.88 9.40 -5.86
C LEU A 259 -15.90 9.80 -4.77
N PHE A 260 -14.64 10.08 -5.14
CA PHE A 260 -13.56 10.40 -4.22
C PHE A 260 -13.92 11.53 -3.25
N VAL A 261 -14.50 12.63 -3.74
CA VAL A 261 -14.93 13.77 -2.90
C VAL A 261 -15.99 13.34 -1.88
N HIS A 262 -16.94 12.49 -2.26
CA HIS A 262 -17.97 12.00 -1.35
C HIS A 262 -17.42 11.03 -0.30
N VAL A 263 -16.48 10.17 -0.71
CA VAL A 263 -15.75 9.27 0.20
C VAL A 263 -15.01 10.08 1.26
N MET A 264 -14.31 11.15 0.84
CA MET A 264 -13.58 12.02 1.78
C MET A 264 -14.50 12.85 2.66
N ASN A 265 -15.67 13.26 2.19
CA ASN A 265 -16.67 13.88 3.08
C ASN A 265 -17.21 12.90 4.12
N ALA A 266 -17.40 11.63 3.76
CA ALA A 266 -17.83 10.60 4.71
C ALA A 266 -16.75 10.26 5.75
N SER A 267 -15.46 10.33 5.37
CA SER A 267 -14.35 10.05 6.30
C SER A 267 -14.24 11.09 7.43
N LYS A 268 -14.83 12.28 7.27
CA LYS A 268 -14.89 13.33 8.31
C LYS A 268 -15.84 13.01 9.45
N VAL A 269 -16.79 12.09 9.24
CA VAL A 269 -17.83 11.73 10.22
C VAL A 269 -17.75 10.28 10.67
N ILE A 270 -17.20 9.39 9.84
CA ILE A 270 -17.01 7.98 10.18
C ILE A 270 -15.64 7.79 10.79
N LYS A 271 -15.58 7.15 11.97
CA LYS A 271 -14.32 6.89 12.66
C LYS A 271 -13.47 5.87 11.88
N PRO A 272 -12.20 6.17 11.57
CA PRO A 272 -11.31 5.23 10.89
C PRO A 272 -10.84 4.07 11.77
N PHE A 273 -10.56 2.92 11.13
CA PHE A 273 -9.87 1.77 11.70
C PHE A 273 -8.66 1.38 10.83
N ALA A 274 -7.73 0.59 11.39
CA ALA A 274 -6.39 0.40 10.82
C ALA A 274 -6.34 -0.35 9.47
N VAL A 275 -7.33 -1.19 9.17
CA VAL A 275 -7.42 -1.92 7.89
C VAL A 275 -7.96 -0.96 6.83
N GLU A 276 -7.05 -0.20 6.24
CA GLU A 276 -7.33 0.98 5.40
C GLU A 276 -8.23 0.68 4.20
N ASP A 277 -7.95 -0.39 3.48
CA ASP A 277 -8.71 -0.81 2.29
C ASP A 277 -10.16 -1.21 2.62
N ALA A 278 -10.34 -1.98 3.70
CA ALA A 278 -11.66 -2.30 4.21
C ALA A 278 -12.41 -1.05 4.74
N TYR A 279 -11.69 -0.09 5.33
CA TYR A 279 -12.27 1.18 5.75
C TYR A 279 -12.75 2.00 4.55
N MET A 280 -11.99 2.08 3.45
CA MET A 280 -12.43 2.75 2.23
C MET A 280 -13.75 2.18 1.72
N ALA A 281 -13.94 0.86 1.76
CA ALA A 281 -15.19 0.25 1.36
C ALA A 281 -16.36 0.55 2.29
N VAL A 282 -16.14 0.74 3.59
CA VAL A 282 -17.19 1.23 4.51
C VAL A 282 -17.68 2.61 4.08
N LEU A 283 -16.77 3.50 3.68
CA LEU A 283 -17.12 4.83 3.16
C LEU A 283 -17.85 4.74 1.80
N VAL A 284 -17.34 3.93 0.87
CA VAL A 284 -17.93 3.73 -0.46
C VAL A 284 -19.33 3.14 -0.37
N LYS A 285 -19.56 2.17 0.53
CA LYS A 285 -20.88 1.54 0.75
C LYS A 285 -21.94 2.58 1.12
N LYS A 286 -21.60 3.63 1.87
CA LYS A 286 -22.54 4.72 2.20
C LYS A 286 -23.01 5.51 0.98
N MET A 287 -22.25 5.45 -0.12
CA MET A 287 -22.59 6.09 -1.39
C MET A 287 -23.39 5.17 -2.33
N GLY A 288 -23.70 3.94 -1.90
CA GLY A 288 -24.42 2.94 -2.71
C GLY A 288 -23.63 2.46 -3.92
N VAL A 289 -22.30 2.51 -3.86
CA VAL A 289 -21.41 2.10 -4.95
C VAL A 289 -20.82 0.72 -4.64
N GLU A 290 -20.87 -0.17 -5.62
CA GLU A 290 -20.23 -1.49 -5.55
C GLU A 290 -18.82 -1.44 -6.18
N PRO A 291 -17.85 -2.17 -5.62
CA PRO A 291 -16.52 -2.25 -6.21
C PRO A 291 -16.54 -3.07 -7.51
N HIS A 292 -15.81 -2.58 -8.51
CA HIS A 292 -15.62 -3.23 -9.79
C HIS A 292 -14.27 -3.97 -9.84
N ASP A 293 -14.29 -5.24 -10.25
CA ASP A 293 -13.06 -6.02 -10.38
C ASP A 293 -12.30 -5.64 -11.65
N SER A 294 -11.17 -4.96 -11.48
CA SER A 294 -10.24 -4.60 -12.56
C SER A 294 -8.79 -4.94 -12.22
N GLY A 295 -8.49 -5.35 -10.99
CA GLY A 295 -7.12 -5.43 -10.45
C GLY A 295 -6.21 -6.29 -11.32
N ARG A 296 -6.64 -7.53 -11.67
CA ARG A 296 -5.83 -8.48 -12.48
C ARG A 296 -5.50 -7.95 -13.87
N ARG A 297 -6.32 -7.04 -14.40
CA ARG A 297 -6.14 -6.45 -15.73
C ARG A 297 -5.10 -5.34 -15.70
N VAL A 298 -5.08 -4.52 -14.65
CA VAL A 298 -4.33 -3.25 -14.62
C VAL A 298 -3.08 -3.28 -13.74
N CYS A 299 -2.92 -4.30 -12.89
CA CYS A 299 -1.71 -4.44 -12.07
C CYS A 299 -1.46 -5.90 -11.67
N VAL A 300 -0.26 -6.17 -11.18
CA VAL A 300 0.13 -7.45 -10.57
C VAL A 300 0.88 -7.16 -9.28
N GLN A 301 0.63 -7.97 -8.24
CA GLN A 301 1.41 -7.91 -7.02
C GLN A 301 2.72 -8.64 -7.26
N LEU A 302 3.83 -7.97 -6.98
CA LEU A 302 5.14 -8.58 -7.07
C LEU A 302 5.31 -9.39 -5.79
N GLY A 303 5.36 -10.72 -5.92
CA GLY A 303 5.76 -11.56 -4.79
C GLY A 303 7.15 -11.11 -4.31
N ILE A 304 7.39 -11.22 -3.01
CA ILE A 304 8.73 -11.05 -2.43
C ILE A 304 9.63 -12.07 -3.15
N LEU A 305 10.48 -11.61 -4.07
CA LEU A 305 11.61 -12.37 -4.59
C LEU A 305 12.72 -12.39 -3.54
#